data_AF-A0A3Q8RP69-F1
#
_entry.id   AF-A0A3Q8RP69-F1
#
_cell.length_a   1.000
_cell.length_b   1.000
_cell.length_c   1.000
_cell.angle_alpha   90.00
_cell.angle_beta   90.00
_cell.angle_gamma   90.00
#
_symmetry.space_group_name_H-M   'P 1'
#
loop_
_entity.id
_entity.type
_entity.pdbx_description
1 polymer ?
#
loop_
_entity_poly.entity_id
_entity_poly.type
_entity_poly.pdbx_seq_one_letter_code
_entity_poly.pdbx_strand_id
1 'polypeptide(L)'
;MFGKRVILQLIIIVFYTITAFGQTPEYAYLVTTEVINSYNNYPITGELNMNSDVGRIEQVKYPATSSTIGNTYFDFITIPQGFSEVYIDVNQNNYMECDYSQPSETILKSDFNYGIIAAGLYMSNCNYVYNLYPLHIIGTNNVDPICLLTKVELTGGYDWEYLIGNKDDTALEWKVLSSATPTININIGDIYDKESIIINELPVDSEKRKIHFRTGHRASGKYVTPITYTVIGCSPPFKGYYNQTKTSCSYFKDGNISLKIGRGIDPSEQLAVTLFKKDSNSDILVSQYSTKQLSTTDSKIIVLEDFGGGVFGFKWPVDIDAGIYYFRYQTLNEADTPQKPDASDSVFWDKLVKTPNFTIEKATNVDFTAKWVNDESCFEAGDGKIQIEVTSGETGRSYFYIVYKVEGTTETLERDWTSFSGTTTVISGLGKGEYKIKVKDNEGCLAK
;
A
#
# COMPACT_ATOMS: atom_id res chain seq x y z
N MET A 1 9.07 -88.43 22.83
CA MET A 1 7.72 -87.95 22.46
C MET A 1 7.20 -87.10 23.60
N PHE A 2 7.02 -85.80 23.39
CA PHE A 2 5.89 -84.98 23.89
C PHE A 2 6.16 -83.54 23.44
N GLY A 3 5.30 -83.05 22.54
CA GLY A 3 5.46 -81.78 21.83
C GLY A 3 5.17 -80.57 22.72
N LYS A 4 5.98 -79.52 22.56
CA LYS A 4 5.70 -78.19 23.10
C LYS A 4 4.62 -77.52 22.25
N ARG A 5 3.44 -77.30 22.83
CA ARG A 5 2.41 -76.40 22.29
C ARG A 5 2.92 -74.97 22.35
N VAL A 6 2.97 -74.31 21.20
CA VAL A 6 3.14 -72.85 21.09
C VAL A 6 1.77 -72.23 21.39
N ILE A 7 1.68 -71.43 22.46
CA ILE A 7 0.53 -70.58 22.75
C ILE A 7 0.73 -69.30 21.94
N LEU A 8 -0.08 -69.12 20.89
CA LEU A 8 -0.15 -67.89 20.11
C LEU A 8 -0.90 -66.85 20.94
N GLN A 9 -0.17 -65.93 21.58
CA GLN A 9 -0.77 -64.74 22.20
C GLN A 9 -1.25 -63.79 21.09
N LEU A 10 -2.56 -63.69 20.94
CA LEU A 10 -3.21 -62.66 20.13
C LEU A 10 -3.00 -61.31 20.81
N ILE A 11 -2.08 -60.50 20.29
CA ILE A 11 -1.98 -59.08 20.62
C ILE A 11 -3.11 -58.38 19.87
N ILE A 12 -4.19 -58.04 20.57
CA ILE A 12 -5.21 -57.12 20.07
C ILE A 12 -4.58 -55.73 20.09
N ILE A 13 -4.05 -55.30 18.94
CA ILE A 13 -3.69 -53.91 18.70
C ILE A 13 -5.00 -53.15 18.54
N VAL A 14 -5.47 -52.55 19.64
CA VAL A 14 -6.49 -51.51 19.60
C VAL A 14 -5.87 -50.33 18.87
N PHE A 15 -6.23 -50.13 17.60
CA PHE A 15 -6.01 -48.88 16.91
C PHE A 15 -6.79 -47.80 17.66
N TYR A 16 -6.14 -47.11 18.58
CA TYR A 16 -6.53 -45.76 18.91
C TYR A 16 -6.42 -44.97 17.62
N THR A 17 -7.56 -44.60 17.04
CA THR A 17 -7.64 -43.59 16.00
C THR A 17 -7.02 -42.34 16.60
N ILE A 18 -5.77 -42.08 16.23
CA ILE A 18 -5.15 -40.77 16.39
C ILE A 18 -6.09 -39.84 15.63
N THR A 19 -6.89 -39.05 16.35
CA THR A 19 -7.50 -37.86 15.77
C THR A 19 -6.33 -37.02 15.31
N ALA A 20 -5.99 -37.13 14.02
CA ALA A 20 -5.13 -36.16 13.38
C ALA A 20 -5.70 -34.80 13.78
N PHE A 21 -4.88 -33.96 14.41
CA PHE A 21 -5.16 -32.52 14.48
C PHE A 21 -5.26 -32.07 13.02
N GLY A 22 -6.48 -32.11 12.49
CA GLY A 22 -6.76 -31.85 11.09
C GLY A 22 -6.29 -30.46 10.76
N GLN A 23 -5.46 -30.33 9.73
CA GLN A 23 -5.18 -29.04 9.14
C GLN A 23 -6.51 -28.37 8.83
N THR A 24 -6.69 -27.12 9.28
CA THR A 24 -7.88 -26.35 8.95
C THR A 24 -7.96 -26.20 7.43
N PRO A 25 -9.10 -26.49 6.79
CA PRO A 25 -9.23 -26.44 5.35
C PRO A 25 -9.14 -24.99 4.84
N GLU A 26 -8.51 -24.77 3.69
CA GLU A 26 -8.44 -23.44 3.06
C GLU A 26 -9.78 -23.07 2.38
N TYR A 27 -10.51 -24.07 1.89
CA TYR A 27 -11.80 -23.95 1.22
C TYR A 27 -12.82 -24.89 1.85
N ALA A 28 -14.02 -24.38 2.09
CA ALA A 28 -15.16 -25.17 2.55
C ALA A 28 -16.47 -24.59 2.02
N TYR A 29 -17.55 -25.35 2.11
CA TYR A 29 -18.91 -24.82 2.04
C TYR A 29 -19.60 -25.01 3.39
N LEU A 30 -20.36 -24.01 3.81
CA LEU A 30 -21.45 -24.23 4.75
C LEU A 30 -22.72 -24.44 3.93
N VAL A 31 -23.32 -25.62 4.04
CA VAL A 31 -24.56 -25.95 3.35
C VAL A 31 -25.70 -25.87 4.36
N THR A 32 -26.69 -25.03 4.06
CA THR A 32 -27.96 -25.06 4.78
C THR A 32 -28.96 -25.86 3.98
N THR A 33 -29.55 -26.89 4.59
CA THR A 33 -30.62 -27.69 3.99
C THR A 33 -31.92 -27.44 4.73
N GLU A 34 -32.88 -26.78 4.08
CA GLU A 34 -34.23 -26.59 4.60
C GLU A 34 -35.18 -27.61 3.97
N VAL A 35 -35.96 -28.29 4.80
CA VAL A 35 -37.01 -29.21 4.34
C VAL A 35 -38.30 -28.42 4.15
N ILE A 36 -38.70 -28.18 2.90
CA ILE A 36 -39.86 -27.36 2.57
C ILE A 36 -41.14 -28.16 2.31
N ASN A 37 -41.02 -29.46 2.01
CA ASN A 37 -42.17 -30.31 1.73
C ASN A 37 -41.87 -31.79 2.01
N SER A 38 -42.92 -32.61 2.11
CA SER A 38 -42.85 -34.06 2.10
C SER A 38 -43.98 -34.64 1.25
N TYR A 39 -43.68 -35.06 0.02
CA TYR A 39 -44.66 -35.72 -0.84
C TYR A 39 -44.85 -37.21 -0.47
N ASN A 40 -46.10 -37.67 -0.49
CA ASN A 40 -46.53 -39.07 -0.45
C ASN A 40 -46.32 -39.89 0.85
N ASN A 41 -46.10 -39.29 2.03
CA ASN A 41 -45.96 -40.01 3.32
C ASN A 41 -44.84 -41.08 3.36
N TYR A 42 -44.01 -41.19 2.32
CA TYR A 42 -42.80 -42.01 2.31
C TYR A 42 -41.60 -41.12 2.61
N PRO A 43 -40.62 -41.57 3.41
CA PRO A 43 -39.42 -40.80 3.66
C PRO A 43 -38.61 -40.68 2.38
N ILE A 44 -38.66 -39.51 1.74
CA ILE A 44 -37.84 -39.21 0.56
C ILE A 44 -36.58 -38.52 1.04
N THR A 45 -35.43 -39.14 0.80
CA THR A 45 -34.13 -38.54 1.10
C THR A 45 -33.71 -37.64 -0.04
N GLY A 46 -33.52 -36.35 0.23
CA GLY A 46 -32.85 -35.44 -0.68
C GLY A 46 -31.35 -35.60 -0.52
N GLU A 47 -30.63 -35.72 -1.63
CA GLU A 47 -29.20 -35.96 -1.62
C GLU A 47 -28.47 -34.84 -2.38
N LEU A 48 -27.68 -34.03 -1.68
CA LEU A 48 -26.73 -33.13 -2.32
C LEU A 48 -25.37 -33.82 -2.37
N ASN A 49 -24.84 -34.00 -3.58
CA ASN A 49 -23.55 -34.62 -3.82
C ASN A 49 -22.54 -33.54 -4.21
N MET A 50 -21.37 -33.56 -3.58
CA MET A 50 -20.23 -32.73 -3.99
C MET A 50 -19.04 -33.60 -4.37
N ASN A 51 -18.45 -33.29 -5.51
CA ASN A 51 -17.23 -33.91 -6.03
C ASN A 51 -16.25 -32.82 -6.48
N SER A 52 -14.98 -33.16 -6.58
CA SER A 52 -13.96 -32.32 -7.22
C SER A 52 -13.18 -33.13 -8.24
N ASP A 53 -12.44 -32.45 -9.10
CA ASP A 53 -11.47 -33.05 -10.04
C ASP A 53 -10.40 -33.90 -9.33
N VAL A 54 -10.14 -33.63 -8.05
CA VAL A 54 -9.14 -34.34 -7.23
C VAL A 54 -9.72 -35.43 -6.33
N GLY A 55 -11.06 -35.60 -6.29
CA GLY A 55 -11.70 -36.67 -5.53
C GLY A 55 -13.10 -36.35 -5.02
N ARG A 56 -13.73 -37.37 -4.42
CA ARG A 56 -15.04 -37.26 -3.77
C ARG A 56 -14.93 -36.40 -2.51
N ILE A 57 -15.87 -35.48 -2.32
CA ILE A 57 -15.89 -34.56 -1.17
C ILE A 57 -16.76 -35.16 -0.06
N GLU A 58 -18.04 -34.80 -0.01
CA GLU A 58 -19.02 -35.36 0.92
C GLU A 58 -20.40 -35.37 0.27
N GLN A 59 -21.34 -36.00 0.96
CA GLN A 59 -22.74 -36.08 0.55
C GLN A 59 -23.62 -35.66 1.73
N VAL A 60 -24.52 -34.71 1.49
CA VAL A 60 -25.51 -34.27 2.47
C VAL A 60 -26.82 -35.01 2.22
N LYS A 61 -27.36 -35.63 3.26
CA LYS A 61 -28.61 -36.39 3.20
C LYS A 61 -29.49 -36.13 4.40
N TYR A 62 -30.72 -35.72 4.15
CA TYR A 62 -31.76 -35.62 5.17
C TYR A 62 -33.05 -36.26 4.67
N PRO A 63 -33.87 -36.84 5.56
CA PRO A 63 -35.20 -37.34 5.22
C PRO A 63 -36.25 -36.23 5.28
N ALA A 64 -37.14 -36.22 4.29
CA ALA A 64 -38.32 -35.35 4.25
C ALA A 64 -39.52 -36.17 4.75
N THR A 65 -40.01 -35.81 5.93
CA THR A 65 -41.24 -36.34 6.52
C THR A 65 -42.09 -35.17 7.01
N SER A 66 -43.36 -35.41 7.30
CA SER A 66 -44.24 -34.37 7.85
C SER A 66 -43.72 -33.75 9.16
N SER A 67 -42.88 -34.48 9.91
CA SER A 67 -42.26 -34.00 11.15
C SER A 67 -40.95 -33.23 10.94
N THR A 68 -40.36 -33.26 9.74
CA THR A 68 -39.12 -32.52 9.43
C THR A 68 -39.35 -31.28 8.58
N ILE A 69 -40.55 -31.07 8.06
CA ILE A 69 -40.92 -29.82 7.34
C ILE A 69 -40.65 -28.61 8.25
N GLY A 70 -39.94 -27.63 7.73
CA GLY A 70 -39.50 -26.43 8.43
C GLY A 70 -38.19 -26.57 9.20
N ASN A 71 -37.60 -27.78 9.27
CA ASN A 71 -36.27 -27.94 9.85
C ASN A 71 -35.20 -27.43 8.89
N THR A 72 -34.20 -26.76 9.45
CA THR A 72 -32.97 -26.36 8.77
C THR A 72 -31.77 -27.09 9.37
N TYR A 73 -30.99 -27.73 8.52
CA TYR A 73 -29.77 -28.43 8.88
C TYR A 73 -28.54 -27.68 8.34
N PHE A 74 -27.40 -27.82 9.02
CA PHE A 74 -26.15 -27.14 8.67
C PHE A 74 -25.03 -28.17 8.54
N ASP A 75 -24.40 -28.22 7.36
CA ASP A 75 -23.27 -29.10 7.07
C ASP A 75 -22.05 -28.29 6.67
N PHE A 76 -20.94 -28.49 7.38
CA PHE A 76 -19.65 -27.89 7.03
C PHE A 76 -18.84 -28.91 6.23
N ILE A 77 -18.70 -28.65 4.95
CA ILE A 77 -18.10 -29.55 3.95
C ILE A 77 -16.73 -29.00 3.55
N THR A 78 -15.68 -29.76 3.81
CA THR A 78 -14.29 -29.37 3.49
C THR A 78 -13.95 -29.71 2.05
N ILE A 79 -13.35 -28.78 1.29
CA ILE A 79 -12.89 -29.06 -0.07
C ILE A 79 -11.44 -29.57 -0.04
N PRO A 80 -11.10 -30.64 -0.78
CA PRO A 80 -9.73 -31.13 -0.86
C PRO A 80 -8.75 -30.07 -1.40
N GLN A 81 -7.51 -30.08 -0.92
CA GLN A 81 -6.47 -29.21 -1.47
C GLN A 81 -6.16 -29.56 -2.93
N GLY A 82 -5.77 -28.55 -3.71
CA GLY A 82 -5.32 -28.72 -5.09
C GLY A 82 -6.42 -28.88 -6.14
N PHE A 83 -7.70 -28.77 -5.76
CA PHE A 83 -8.80 -28.78 -6.71
C PHE A 83 -8.70 -27.62 -7.72
N SER A 84 -9.21 -27.85 -8.93
CA SER A 84 -9.42 -26.80 -9.95
C SER A 84 -10.91 -26.45 -10.06
N GLU A 85 -11.78 -27.42 -9.80
CA GLU A 85 -13.23 -27.29 -9.92
C GLU A 85 -13.98 -28.20 -8.95
N VAL A 86 -15.17 -27.75 -8.55
CA VAL A 86 -16.11 -28.50 -7.69
C VAL A 86 -17.41 -28.70 -8.46
N TYR A 87 -17.86 -29.94 -8.52
CA TYR A 87 -19.12 -30.37 -9.12
C TYR A 87 -20.15 -30.60 -8.03
N ILE A 88 -21.32 -29.99 -8.17
CA ILE A 88 -22.39 -30.04 -7.18
C ILE A 88 -23.66 -30.52 -7.88
N ASP A 89 -24.22 -31.63 -7.39
CA ASP A 89 -25.41 -32.26 -7.98
C ASP A 89 -26.46 -32.53 -6.91
N VAL A 90 -27.70 -32.08 -7.15
CA VAL A 90 -28.84 -32.43 -6.29
C VAL A 90 -29.60 -33.61 -6.88
N ASN A 91 -29.46 -34.76 -6.24
CA ASN A 91 -30.16 -35.98 -6.59
C ASN A 91 -31.41 -36.18 -5.73
N GLN A 92 -32.46 -36.69 -6.37
CA GLN A 92 -33.64 -37.23 -5.70
C GLN A 92 -33.86 -38.68 -6.15
N ASN A 93 -34.35 -39.53 -5.25
CA ASN A 93 -34.76 -40.88 -5.63
C ASN A 93 -35.94 -40.82 -6.62
N ASN A 94 -35.85 -41.61 -7.71
CA ASN A 94 -36.72 -41.65 -8.92
C ASN A 94 -38.23 -41.92 -8.70
N TYR A 95 -38.76 -41.81 -7.48
CA TYR A 95 -40.15 -42.16 -7.17
C TYR A 95 -41.14 -41.00 -7.30
N MET A 96 -40.74 -39.85 -7.88
CA MET A 96 -41.60 -38.67 -7.99
C MET A 96 -41.57 -38.00 -9.36
N GLU A 97 -42.75 -37.63 -9.85
CA GLU A 97 -43.00 -36.67 -10.95
C GLU A 97 -42.65 -35.24 -10.49
N CYS A 98 -41.39 -35.00 -10.11
CA CYS A 98 -40.87 -33.64 -10.02
C CYS A 98 -40.43 -33.21 -11.41
N ASP A 99 -41.20 -32.32 -12.03
CA ASP A 99 -40.90 -31.77 -13.35
C ASP A 99 -39.74 -30.74 -13.34
N TYR A 100 -38.92 -30.76 -12.28
CA TYR A 100 -37.76 -29.90 -12.13
C TYR A 100 -36.51 -30.67 -12.56
N SER A 101 -35.75 -30.10 -13.50
CA SER A 101 -34.40 -30.54 -13.83
C SER A 101 -33.56 -30.65 -12.56
N GLN A 102 -32.88 -31.78 -12.34
CA GLN A 102 -31.91 -31.93 -11.26
C GLN A 102 -30.84 -30.84 -11.42
N PRO A 103 -30.78 -29.85 -10.52
CA PRO A 103 -29.82 -28.78 -10.68
C PRO A 103 -28.42 -29.35 -10.45
N SER A 104 -27.52 -29.03 -11.37
CA SER A 104 -26.09 -29.32 -11.27
C SER A 104 -25.30 -28.08 -11.64
N GLU A 105 -24.20 -27.86 -10.92
CA GLU A 105 -23.33 -26.69 -11.09
C GLU A 105 -21.86 -27.10 -10.98
N THR A 106 -21.02 -26.49 -11.81
CA THR A 106 -19.56 -26.63 -11.74
C THR A 106 -18.96 -25.29 -11.34
N ILE A 107 -18.28 -25.25 -10.20
CA ILE A 107 -17.64 -24.05 -9.66
C ILE A 107 -16.14 -24.16 -9.85
N LEU A 108 -15.58 -23.25 -10.64
CA LEU A 108 -14.13 -23.12 -10.79
C LEU A 108 -13.52 -22.51 -9.52
N LYS A 109 -12.30 -22.93 -9.19
CA LYS A 109 -11.56 -22.36 -8.05
C LYS A 109 -11.37 -20.84 -8.15
N SER A 110 -11.18 -20.32 -9.37
CA SER A 110 -11.10 -18.87 -9.63
C SER A 110 -12.34 -18.10 -9.21
N ASP A 111 -13.50 -18.76 -9.23
CA ASP A 111 -14.82 -18.17 -9.01
C ASP A 111 -15.46 -18.65 -7.71
N PHE A 112 -14.69 -19.31 -6.84
CA PHE A 112 -15.17 -19.96 -5.63
C PHE A 112 -15.99 -19.01 -4.74
N ASN A 113 -15.53 -17.77 -4.58
CA ASN A 113 -16.27 -16.72 -3.85
C ASN A 113 -17.20 -15.89 -4.76
N TYR A 114 -17.00 -15.94 -6.08
CA TYR A 114 -17.64 -15.03 -7.04
C TYR A 114 -19.00 -15.55 -7.51
N GLY A 115 -19.21 -16.87 -7.53
CA GLY A 115 -20.50 -17.46 -7.93
C GLY A 115 -21.68 -17.10 -7.01
N ILE A 116 -21.43 -16.44 -5.87
CA ILE A 116 -22.33 -16.44 -4.71
C ILE A 116 -22.32 -15.07 -3.96
N ILE A 117 -22.11 -13.94 -4.64
CA ILE A 117 -22.18 -12.63 -3.98
C ILE A 117 -23.64 -12.15 -3.91
N ALA A 118 -24.40 -12.72 -2.95
CA ALA A 118 -25.45 -12.07 -2.14
C ALA A 118 -26.37 -13.06 -1.40
N ALA A 119 -26.49 -14.33 -1.81
CA ALA A 119 -27.56 -15.21 -1.29
C ALA A 119 -27.24 -16.71 -1.10
N GLY A 120 -25.99 -17.16 -1.29
CA GLY A 120 -25.72 -18.61 -1.39
C GLY A 120 -25.93 -19.12 -2.83
N LEU A 121 -25.24 -20.19 -3.23
CA LEU A 121 -25.71 -20.96 -4.40
C LEU A 121 -27.04 -21.57 -3.98
N TYR A 122 -28.12 -21.15 -4.62
CA TYR A 122 -29.46 -21.63 -4.32
C TYR A 122 -29.78 -22.81 -5.23
N MET A 123 -29.95 -23.98 -4.64
CA MET A 123 -30.44 -25.16 -5.35
C MET A 123 -31.69 -25.65 -4.64
N SER A 124 -32.78 -25.81 -5.37
CA SER A 124 -34.02 -26.34 -4.79
C SER A 124 -34.53 -27.51 -5.60
N ASN A 125 -35.25 -28.39 -4.91
CA ASN A 125 -36.07 -29.41 -5.51
C ASN A 125 -37.43 -29.42 -4.81
N CYS A 126 -38.30 -30.40 -5.08
CA CYS A 126 -39.66 -30.39 -4.55
C CYS A 126 -39.78 -30.47 -3.02
N ASN A 127 -38.75 -30.94 -2.31
CA ASN A 127 -38.80 -31.20 -0.88
C ASN A 127 -37.75 -30.40 -0.09
N TYR A 128 -36.72 -29.86 -0.76
CA TYR A 128 -35.56 -29.25 -0.13
C TYR A 128 -35.15 -27.96 -0.82
N VAL A 129 -34.65 -27.04 0.00
CA VAL A 129 -33.87 -25.88 -0.42
C VAL A 129 -32.47 -26.03 0.16
N TYR A 130 -31.47 -25.94 -0.70
CA TYR A 130 -30.05 -25.91 -0.35
C TYR A 130 -29.51 -24.51 -0.61
N ASN A 131 -28.90 -23.89 0.41
CA ASN A 131 -28.06 -22.71 0.21
C ASN A 131 -26.64 -23.07 0.56
N LEU A 132 -25.71 -22.81 -0.36
CA LEU A 132 -24.29 -23.08 -0.15
C LEU A 132 -23.56 -21.76 0.03
N TYR A 133 -22.91 -21.59 1.17
CA TYR A 133 -22.11 -20.42 1.49
C TYR A 133 -20.63 -20.78 1.30
N PRO A 134 -19.92 -20.16 0.34
CA PRO A 134 -18.50 -20.41 0.16
C PRO A 134 -17.74 -19.85 1.36
N LEU A 135 -16.86 -20.69 1.92
CA LEU A 135 -15.97 -20.34 3.01
C LEU A 135 -14.54 -20.37 2.47
N HIS A 136 -14.03 -19.20 2.13
CA HIS A 136 -12.65 -18.96 1.73
C HIS A 136 -12.39 -17.46 1.88
N ILE A 137 -11.47 -17.07 2.76
CA ILE A 137 -11.32 -15.65 3.12
C ILE A 137 -10.55 -14.91 2.04
N ILE A 138 -11.15 -13.88 1.44
CA ILE A 138 -10.47 -12.93 0.56
C ILE A 138 -10.55 -11.53 1.18
N GLY A 139 -9.39 -10.87 1.33
CA GLY A 139 -9.29 -9.49 1.82
C GLY A 139 -9.08 -8.46 0.70
N THR A 140 -9.66 -7.26 0.84
CA THR A 140 -9.48 -6.16 -0.13
C THR A 140 -8.06 -5.59 -0.18
N ASN A 141 -7.32 -5.72 0.91
CA ASN A 141 -5.92 -5.33 1.00
C ASN A 141 -5.11 -6.55 1.47
N ASN A 142 -4.68 -7.42 0.56
CA ASN A 142 -3.74 -8.51 0.84
C ASN A 142 -2.31 -7.99 1.10
N VAL A 143 -2.22 -6.79 1.67
CA VAL A 143 -1.00 -6.05 1.93
C VAL A 143 -0.70 -6.19 3.40
N ASP A 144 0.35 -6.93 3.73
CA ASP A 144 0.91 -7.03 5.09
C ASP A 144 2.25 -6.25 5.11
N PRO A 145 2.55 -5.41 6.11
CA PRO A 145 1.70 -4.99 7.25
C PRO A 145 0.59 -3.99 6.89
N ILE A 146 -0.42 -3.90 7.75
CA ILE A 146 -1.49 -2.88 7.72
C ILE A 146 -1.37 -1.93 8.91
N CYS A 147 -1.88 -0.71 8.78
CA CYS A 147 -1.90 0.24 9.88
C CYS A 147 -3.26 0.25 10.60
N LEU A 148 -3.30 0.76 11.84
CA LEU A 148 -4.54 0.82 12.64
C LEU A 148 -5.72 1.55 11.96
N LEU A 149 -5.47 2.51 11.07
CA LEU A 149 -6.53 3.24 10.35
C LEU A 149 -6.99 2.51 9.08
N THR A 150 -6.37 1.38 8.73
CA THR A 150 -6.75 0.58 7.57
C THR A 150 -8.14 0.00 7.78
N LYS A 151 -9.00 0.19 6.78
CA LYS A 151 -10.26 -0.54 6.66
C LYS A 151 -10.02 -1.79 5.83
N VAL A 152 -10.40 -2.94 6.38
CA VAL A 152 -10.30 -4.23 5.73
C VAL A 152 -11.70 -4.73 5.45
N GLU A 153 -11.96 -5.07 4.20
CA GLU A 153 -13.16 -5.82 3.83
C GLU A 153 -12.74 -7.27 3.62
N LEU A 154 -13.40 -8.19 4.33
CA LEU A 154 -13.22 -9.64 4.20
C LEU A 154 -14.48 -10.24 3.62
N THR A 155 -14.31 -11.11 2.63
CA THR A 155 -15.41 -11.79 1.90
C THR A 155 -15.22 -13.31 1.94
N GLY A 156 -16.27 -14.06 1.58
CA GLY A 156 -16.27 -15.53 1.53
C GLY A 156 -16.33 -16.17 2.92
N GLY A 157 -17.28 -15.73 3.74
CA GLY A 157 -17.50 -16.29 5.07
C GLY A 157 -18.96 -16.46 5.47
N TYR A 158 -19.19 -16.72 6.76
CA TYR A 158 -20.53 -16.81 7.34
C TYR A 158 -20.52 -16.31 8.80
N ASP A 159 -19.97 -17.11 9.73
CA ASP A 159 -19.65 -16.64 11.07
C ASP A 159 -18.21 -16.15 11.09
N TRP A 160 -17.97 -14.95 11.62
CA TRP A 160 -16.67 -14.31 11.62
C TRP A 160 -16.13 -14.13 13.03
N GLU A 161 -14.86 -14.47 13.22
CA GLU A 161 -14.16 -14.30 14.48
C GLU A 161 -12.79 -13.70 14.26
N TYR A 162 -12.30 -12.98 15.28
CA TYR A 162 -10.96 -12.44 15.31
C TYR A 162 -10.17 -12.93 16.52
N LEU A 163 -8.85 -12.88 16.39
CA LEU A 163 -7.90 -13.16 17.47
C LEU A 163 -6.74 -12.16 17.36
N ILE A 164 -6.37 -11.52 18.47
CA ILE A 164 -5.15 -10.70 18.55
C ILE A 164 -4.06 -11.54 19.23
N GLY A 165 -2.87 -11.59 18.64
CA GLY A 165 -1.77 -12.44 19.11
C GLY A 165 -1.74 -13.82 18.49
N ASN A 166 -0.55 -14.44 18.49
CA ASN A 166 -0.43 -15.88 18.31
C ASN A 166 -0.83 -16.62 19.58
N LYS A 167 -1.28 -17.87 19.42
CA LYS A 167 -1.65 -18.76 20.52
C LYS A 167 -0.43 -19.17 21.35
N ASP A 168 0.04 -18.31 22.25
CA ASP A 168 1.03 -18.64 23.29
C ASP A 168 0.50 -18.31 24.70
N ASP A 169 0.41 -19.35 25.53
CA ASP A 169 0.29 -19.39 27.00
C ASP A 169 -0.35 -18.21 27.76
N THR A 170 -1.59 -17.84 27.43
CA THR A 170 -2.74 -17.76 28.36
C THR A 170 -4.00 -17.19 27.67
N ALA A 171 -5.13 -17.90 27.78
CA ALA A 171 -6.51 -17.44 27.52
C ALA A 171 -6.77 -16.58 26.25
N LEU A 172 -6.13 -16.92 25.12
CA LEU A 172 -6.46 -16.32 23.83
C LEU A 172 -7.67 -17.06 23.21
N GLU A 173 -8.85 -16.46 23.37
CA GLU A 173 -10.09 -16.94 22.80
C GLU A 173 -10.43 -16.17 21.52
N TRP A 174 -10.88 -16.90 20.50
CA TRP A 174 -11.47 -16.29 19.32
C TRP A 174 -12.73 -15.53 19.72
N LYS A 175 -12.80 -14.26 19.32
CA LYS A 175 -13.91 -13.37 19.67
C LYS A 175 -14.83 -13.20 18.48
N VAL A 176 -16.13 -13.25 18.74
CA VAL A 176 -17.15 -13.03 17.73
C VAL A 176 -17.05 -11.62 17.17
N LEU A 177 -16.96 -11.53 15.84
CA LEU A 177 -16.94 -10.29 15.10
C LEU A 177 -18.28 -10.03 14.41
N SER A 178 -18.79 -11.05 13.72
CA SER A 178 -20.09 -11.03 13.06
C SER A 178 -20.64 -12.45 12.91
N SER A 179 -21.90 -12.60 12.53
CA SER A 179 -22.55 -13.91 12.35
C SER A 179 -23.49 -13.88 11.16
N ALA A 180 -23.61 -15.03 10.48
CA ALA A 180 -24.47 -15.21 9.31
C ALA A 180 -24.33 -14.10 8.23
N THR A 181 -23.10 -13.67 7.91
CA THR A 181 -22.85 -12.69 6.85
C THR A 181 -21.70 -13.12 5.94
N PRO A 182 -21.84 -13.02 4.60
CA PRO A 182 -20.79 -13.37 3.65
C PRO A 182 -19.62 -12.40 3.63
N THR A 183 -19.86 -11.15 4.05
CA THR A 183 -18.89 -10.06 3.98
C THR A 183 -18.90 -9.26 5.28
N ILE A 184 -17.72 -8.80 5.70
CA ILE A 184 -17.55 -7.86 6.81
C ILE A 184 -16.62 -6.73 6.43
N ASN A 185 -16.91 -5.55 6.97
CA ASN A 185 -16.11 -4.34 6.82
C ASN A 185 -15.61 -3.93 8.21
N ILE A 186 -14.30 -3.96 8.39
CA ILE A 186 -13.64 -3.83 9.69
C ILE A 186 -12.70 -2.62 9.66
N ASN A 187 -12.78 -1.78 10.69
CA ASN A 187 -11.69 -0.87 11.02
C ASN A 187 -10.79 -1.54 12.05
N ILE A 188 -9.50 -1.71 11.73
CA ILE A 188 -8.56 -2.43 12.60
C ILE A 188 -8.39 -1.71 13.94
N GLY A 189 -8.38 -0.38 13.91
CA GLY A 189 -8.31 0.47 15.10
C GLY A 189 -9.40 0.15 16.11
N ASP A 190 -10.65 0.02 15.64
CA ASP A 190 -11.80 -0.26 16.51
C ASP A 190 -11.65 -1.60 17.26
N ILE A 191 -11.03 -2.60 16.64
CA ILE A 191 -10.76 -3.89 17.29
C ILE A 191 -9.71 -3.71 18.40
N TYR A 192 -8.61 -3.03 18.11
CA TYR A 192 -7.55 -2.80 19.10
C TYR A 192 -8.00 -1.91 20.26
N ASP A 193 -8.80 -0.87 19.97
CA ASP A 193 -9.39 0.02 20.96
C ASP A 193 -10.35 -0.73 21.89
N LYS A 194 -11.20 -1.62 21.34
CA LYS A 194 -12.10 -2.48 22.12
C LYS A 194 -11.34 -3.39 23.09
N GLU A 195 -10.13 -3.80 22.72
CA GLU A 195 -9.24 -4.63 23.54
C GLU A 195 -8.32 -3.81 24.44
N SER A 196 -8.42 -2.47 24.40
CA SER A 196 -7.55 -1.54 25.15
C SER A 196 -6.06 -1.76 24.86
N ILE A 197 -5.71 -2.05 23.59
CA ILE A 197 -4.34 -2.28 23.14
C ILE A 197 -3.87 -1.08 22.29
N ILE A 198 -2.85 -0.38 22.78
CA ILE A 198 -2.24 0.75 22.06
C ILE A 198 -1.05 0.23 21.24
N ILE A 199 -1.21 0.08 19.92
CA ILE A 199 -0.18 -0.50 19.04
C ILE A 199 1.17 0.22 19.14
N ASN A 200 1.17 1.55 19.26
CA ASN A 200 2.40 2.34 19.29
C ASN A 200 3.25 2.10 20.56
N GLU A 201 2.64 1.55 21.62
CA GLU A 201 3.32 1.19 22.86
C GLU A 201 3.84 -0.25 22.87
N LEU A 202 3.46 -1.08 21.89
CA LEU A 202 3.90 -2.47 21.81
C LEU A 202 5.34 -2.58 21.27
N PRO A 203 6.15 -3.53 21.77
CA PRO A 203 7.40 -3.93 21.09
C PRO A 203 7.16 -4.39 19.65
N VAL A 204 8.14 -4.23 18.77
CA VAL A 204 8.04 -4.56 17.33
C VAL A 204 7.75 -6.04 17.10
N ASP A 205 8.35 -6.90 17.92
CA ASP A 205 8.21 -8.34 17.93
C ASP A 205 7.02 -8.83 18.78
N SER A 206 6.22 -7.90 19.32
CA SER A 206 5.07 -8.26 20.14
C SER A 206 4.06 -9.06 19.32
N GLU A 207 3.73 -10.24 19.80
CA GLU A 207 2.70 -11.07 19.19
C GLU A 207 1.36 -10.35 19.09
N LYS A 208 1.04 -9.43 20.02
CA LYS A 208 -0.16 -8.60 19.98
C LYS A 208 -0.26 -7.67 18.77
N ARG A 209 0.82 -7.50 17.99
CA ARG A 209 0.78 -6.83 16.69
C ARG A 209 0.19 -7.70 15.59
N LYS A 210 -0.06 -8.99 15.80
CA LYS A 210 -0.75 -9.85 14.85
C LYS A 210 -2.24 -9.89 15.14
N ILE A 211 -3.05 -9.78 14.10
CA ILE A 211 -4.48 -10.02 14.15
C ILE A 211 -4.86 -11.09 13.13
N HIS A 212 -5.60 -12.08 13.57
CA HIS A 212 -6.08 -13.19 12.76
C HIS A 212 -7.59 -13.06 12.58
N PHE A 213 -8.08 -13.36 11.39
CA PHE A 213 -9.50 -13.48 11.10
C PHE A 213 -9.79 -14.86 10.57
N ARG A 214 -10.85 -15.49 11.09
CA ARG A 214 -11.34 -16.76 10.57
C ARG A 214 -12.83 -16.68 10.29
N THR A 215 -13.28 -17.56 9.42
CA THR A 215 -14.70 -17.76 9.18
C THR A 215 -15.09 -19.23 9.18
N GLY A 216 -16.35 -19.52 9.42
CA GLY A 216 -16.86 -20.88 9.53
C GLY A 216 -18.28 -20.93 10.05
N HIS A 217 -18.59 -21.96 10.82
CA HIS A 217 -19.86 -22.14 11.48
C HIS A 217 -19.65 -22.37 12.97
N ARG A 218 -20.02 -21.37 13.77
CA ARG A 218 -19.72 -21.35 15.20
C ARG A 218 -20.40 -22.48 15.95
N ALA A 219 -21.65 -22.81 15.58
CA ALA A 219 -22.40 -23.86 16.27
C ALA A 219 -21.81 -25.27 16.06
N SER A 220 -21.09 -25.52 14.96
CA SER A 220 -20.36 -26.78 14.75
C SER A 220 -18.90 -26.72 15.18
N GLY A 221 -18.38 -25.56 15.57
CA GLY A 221 -16.97 -25.37 15.95
C GLY A 221 -15.99 -25.57 14.79
N LYS A 222 -16.45 -25.55 13.54
CA LYS A 222 -15.65 -25.78 12.33
C LYS A 222 -15.38 -24.47 11.60
N TYR A 223 -14.12 -24.25 11.22
CA TYR A 223 -13.63 -23.02 10.59
C TYR A 223 -12.60 -23.33 9.51
N VAL A 224 -12.46 -22.42 8.54
CA VAL A 224 -11.39 -22.45 7.54
C VAL A 224 -10.09 -21.87 8.09
N THR A 225 -8.99 -22.03 7.34
CA THR A 225 -7.69 -21.42 7.66
C THR A 225 -7.83 -19.89 7.83
N PRO A 226 -7.28 -19.29 8.90
CA PRO A 226 -7.37 -17.86 9.11
C PRO A 226 -6.46 -17.07 8.16
N ILE A 227 -6.88 -15.85 7.83
CA ILE A 227 -5.99 -14.81 7.29
C ILE A 227 -5.35 -14.04 8.45
N THR A 228 -4.09 -13.64 8.30
CA THR A 228 -3.32 -12.96 9.35
C THR A 228 -2.76 -11.65 8.81
N TYR A 229 -2.82 -10.60 9.63
CA TYR A 229 -2.19 -9.32 9.37
C TYR A 229 -1.28 -8.92 10.53
N THR A 230 -0.15 -8.34 10.20
CA THR A 230 0.71 -7.59 11.10
C THR A 230 0.25 -6.13 11.13
N VAL A 231 -0.04 -5.61 12.32
CA VAL A 231 -0.56 -4.27 12.57
C VAL A 231 0.54 -3.36 13.07
N ILE A 232 0.74 -2.25 12.35
CA ILE A 232 1.73 -1.22 12.65
C ILE A 232 1.07 0.11 13.00
N GLY A 233 1.83 0.98 13.65
CA GLY A 233 1.42 2.36 13.91
C GLY A 233 1.17 3.11 12.59
N CYS A 234 0.17 3.99 12.58
CA CYS A 234 -0.12 4.77 11.37
C CYS A 234 0.88 5.91 11.22
N SER A 235 1.39 6.09 10.00
CA SER A 235 2.20 7.27 9.70
C SER A 235 1.39 8.56 9.85
N PRO A 236 2.00 9.65 10.35
CA PRO A 236 1.34 10.94 10.51
C PRO A 236 0.63 11.38 9.22
N PRO A 237 -0.60 11.89 9.27
CA PRO A 237 -1.30 12.30 8.06
C PRO A 237 -0.63 13.53 7.42
N PHE A 238 -0.61 13.60 6.10
CA PHE A 238 -0.07 14.74 5.36
C PHE A 238 -0.92 15.99 5.64
N LYS A 239 -0.26 17.12 5.93
CA LYS A 239 -0.92 18.41 6.20
C LYS A 239 -0.57 19.50 5.19
N GLY A 240 0.45 19.30 4.36
CA GLY A 240 0.83 20.26 3.33
C GLY A 240 2.33 20.34 3.14
N TYR A 241 2.75 21.27 2.28
CA TYR A 241 4.14 21.66 2.12
C TYR A 241 4.43 23.00 2.78
N TYR A 242 5.71 23.25 3.05
CA TYR A 242 6.19 24.55 3.49
C TYR A 242 7.63 24.78 3.05
N ASN A 243 8.11 26.02 3.25
CA ASN A 243 9.46 26.43 2.88
C ASN A 243 9.82 26.10 1.42
N GLN A 244 8.82 26.21 0.53
CA GLN A 244 9.01 25.94 -0.88
C GLN A 244 9.66 27.15 -1.54
N THR A 245 10.83 26.96 -2.13
CA THR A 245 11.54 27.99 -2.89
C THR A 245 11.86 27.50 -4.28
N LYS A 246 11.70 28.38 -5.28
CA LYS A 246 12.20 28.14 -6.63
C LYS A 246 13.74 28.23 -6.66
N THR A 247 14.36 27.71 -7.70
CA THR A 247 15.82 27.84 -7.86
C THR A 247 16.22 29.31 -8.04
N SER A 248 17.37 29.75 -7.53
CA SER A 248 17.80 31.16 -7.68
C SER A 248 18.21 31.48 -9.11
N CYS A 249 18.90 30.53 -9.75
CA CYS A 249 19.20 30.52 -11.18
C CYS A 249 18.53 29.33 -11.86
N SER A 250 18.27 29.48 -13.14
CA SER A 250 17.56 28.46 -13.92
C SER A 250 18.29 27.10 -13.96
N TYR A 251 19.60 27.10 -13.77
CA TYR A 251 20.47 25.93 -13.85
C TYR A 251 21.07 25.54 -12.50
N PHE A 252 20.65 26.16 -11.40
CA PHE A 252 21.08 25.80 -10.04
C PHE A 252 20.18 24.74 -9.41
N LYS A 253 20.71 24.11 -8.36
CA LYS A 253 20.07 23.08 -7.55
C LYS A 253 19.92 23.58 -6.11
N ASP A 254 19.26 24.71 -5.96
CA ASP A 254 19.11 25.45 -4.70
C ASP A 254 17.64 25.72 -4.33
N GLY A 255 16.70 25.01 -4.99
CA GLY A 255 15.30 25.00 -4.60
C GLY A 255 15.11 24.19 -3.32
N ASN A 256 14.16 24.60 -2.49
CA ASN A 256 13.87 23.97 -1.21
C ASN A 256 12.40 23.56 -1.12
N ILE A 257 12.12 22.60 -0.25
CA ILE A 257 10.78 22.13 0.07
C ILE A 257 10.82 21.45 1.43
N SER A 258 9.71 21.46 2.16
CA SER A 258 9.58 20.75 3.43
C SER A 258 8.16 20.23 3.61
N LEU A 259 8.00 19.19 4.43
CA LEU A 259 6.76 18.43 4.59
C LEU A 259 6.10 18.74 5.94
N LYS A 260 4.81 19.12 5.93
CA LYS A 260 3.99 19.21 7.15
C LYS A 260 3.22 17.91 7.37
N ILE A 261 3.27 17.41 8.60
CA ILE A 261 2.60 16.19 9.04
C ILE A 261 1.75 16.44 10.30
N GLY A 262 0.73 15.60 10.52
CA GLY A 262 -0.33 15.82 11.50
C GLY A 262 -0.20 15.08 12.82
N ARG A 263 1.03 14.90 13.30
CA ARG A 263 1.41 14.57 14.69
C ARG A 263 2.93 14.53 14.79
N GLY A 264 3.45 14.52 16.02
CA GLY A 264 4.86 14.25 16.29
C GLY A 264 5.19 12.78 16.04
N ILE A 265 6.47 12.45 16.12
CA ILE A 265 6.93 11.05 16.10
C ILE A 265 7.05 10.59 17.54
N ASP A 266 6.49 9.41 17.84
CA ASP A 266 6.60 8.84 19.18
C ASP A 266 8.07 8.48 19.47
N PRO A 267 8.52 8.45 20.74
CA PRO A 267 9.91 8.13 21.06
C PRO A 267 10.36 6.74 20.56
N SER A 268 9.42 5.81 20.38
CA SER A 268 9.65 4.47 19.84
C SER A 268 9.57 4.40 18.31
N GLU A 269 9.38 5.53 17.64
CA GLU A 269 9.21 5.64 16.18
C GLU A 269 10.33 6.48 15.55
N GLN A 270 10.51 6.32 14.24
CA GLN A 270 11.23 7.25 13.38
C GLN A 270 10.42 7.50 12.11
N LEU A 271 10.56 8.68 11.50
CA LEU A 271 9.97 8.97 10.20
C LEU A 271 11.00 8.75 9.10
N ALA A 272 10.68 7.92 8.11
CA ALA A 272 11.45 7.80 6.87
C ALA A 272 10.72 8.52 5.74
N VAL A 273 11.39 9.48 5.11
CA VAL A 273 10.86 10.34 4.05
C VAL A 273 11.69 10.19 2.79
N THR A 274 11.04 9.84 1.69
CA THR A 274 11.66 9.62 0.39
C THR A 274 11.14 10.63 -0.62
N LEU A 275 12.03 11.28 -1.36
CA LEU A 275 11.69 12.22 -2.42
C LEU A 275 11.86 11.58 -3.80
N PHE A 276 10.87 11.80 -4.66
CA PHE A 276 10.89 11.39 -6.06
C PHE A 276 10.74 12.59 -6.97
N LYS A 277 11.45 12.55 -8.10
CA LYS A 277 11.28 13.44 -9.24
C LYS A 277 10.46 12.73 -10.30
N LYS A 278 9.39 13.37 -10.75
CA LYS A 278 8.56 12.85 -11.84
C LYS A 278 9.29 13.02 -13.17
N ASP A 279 9.37 11.95 -13.95
CA ASP A 279 9.95 11.94 -15.29
C ASP A 279 9.07 11.11 -16.24
N SER A 280 9.22 11.35 -17.54
CA SER A 280 8.36 10.84 -18.61
C SER A 280 8.48 9.32 -18.79
N ASN A 281 9.63 8.74 -18.44
CA ASN A 281 9.93 7.32 -18.62
C ASN A 281 9.74 6.49 -17.35
N SER A 282 10.04 7.07 -16.18
CA SER A 282 9.83 6.50 -14.85
C SER A 282 10.13 7.56 -13.80
N ASP A 283 9.45 7.51 -12.66
CA ASP A 283 9.82 8.37 -11.53
C ASP A 283 11.24 8.05 -11.05
N ILE A 284 12.01 9.09 -10.72
CA ILE A 284 13.42 9.01 -10.32
C ILE A 284 13.49 9.19 -8.80
N LEU A 285 14.09 8.21 -8.10
CA LEU A 285 14.41 8.32 -6.69
C LEU A 285 15.51 9.37 -6.47
N VAL A 286 15.18 10.47 -5.80
CA VAL A 286 16.16 11.54 -5.50
C VAL A 286 17.01 11.14 -4.30
N SER A 287 16.37 10.92 -3.16
CA SER A 287 17.01 10.46 -1.93
C SER A 287 15.97 9.98 -0.91
N GLN A 288 16.46 9.44 0.20
CA GLN A 288 15.68 9.12 1.39
C GLN A 288 16.43 9.62 2.61
N TYR A 289 15.69 10.18 3.56
CA TYR A 289 16.20 10.59 4.86
C TYR A 289 15.27 10.11 5.96
N SER A 290 15.79 9.94 7.17
CA SER A 290 14.96 9.67 8.33
C SER A 290 15.29 10.59 9.50
N THR A 291 14.42 10.56 10.51
CA THR A 291 14.66 11.23 11.79
C THR A 291 15.61 10.45 12.71
N LYS A 292 16.21 9.35 12.23
CA LYS A 292 17.22 8.54 12.92
C LYS A 292 18.55 8.63 12.20
N GLN A 293 19.64 8.49 12.94
CA GLN A 293 20.98 8.34 12.39
C GLN A 293 21.13 6.98 11.69
N LEU A 294 21.35 6.96 10.37
CA LEU A 294 21.49 5.72 9.56
C LEU A 294 22.81 4.98 9.82
N SER A 295 23.84 5.71 10.27
CA SER A 295 25.20 5.21 10.51
C SER A 295 25.88 6.10 11.55
N THR A 296 26.85 5.58 12.29
CA THR A 296 27.70 6.39 13.18
C THR A 296 28.47 7.50 12.45
N THR A 297 28.58 7.40 11.12
CA THR A 297 29.18 8.42 10.25
C THR A 297 28.20 9.48 9.76
N ASP A 298 26.89 9.27 9.91
CA ASP A 298 25.85 10.22 9.50
C ASP A 298 25.66 11.27 10.60
N SER A 299 26.23 12.47 10.43
CA SER A 299 26.26 13.48 11.50
C SER A 299 24.94 14.25 11.69
N LYS A 300 23.89 13.96 10.90
CA LYS A 300 22.65 14.74 10.88
C LYS A 300 21.44 13.91 11.30
N ILE A 301 20.95 14.14 12.52
CA ILE A 301 19.60 13.73 12.93
C ILE A 301 18.62 14.82 12.50
N ILE A 302 17.60 14.45 11.72
CA ILE A 302 16.53 15.37 11.34
C ILE A 302 15.51 15.40 12.47
N VAL A 303 15.40 16.54 13.14
CA VAL A 303 14.38 16.78 14.17
C VAL A 303 13.17 17.42 13.52
N LEU A 304 11.97 16.98 13.92
CA LEU A 304 10.74 17.63 13.48
C LEU A 304 10.56 18.99 14.16
N GLU A 305 10.19 20.00 13.38
CA GLU A 305 9.83 21.32 13.85
C GLU A 305 8.38 21.32 14.34
N ASP A 306 8.10 21.73 15.59
CA ASP A 306 6.73 21.83 16.10
C ASP A 306 6.13 23.20 15.72
N PHE A 307 5.04 23.20 14.95
CA PHE A 307 4.30 24.42 14.58
C PHE A 307 3.12 24.71 15.50
N GLY A 308 2.88 23.88 16.51
CA GLY A 308 1.70 23.92 17.36
C GLY A 308 0.45 23.32 16.69
N GLY A 309 -0.62 23.14 17.46
CA GLY A 309 -1.89 22.62 16.96
C GLY A 309 -1.82 21.18 16.41
N GLY A 310 -0.81 20.40 16.81
CA GLY A 310 -0.60 19.03 16.34
C GLY A 310 0.01 18.94 14.94
N VAL A 311 0.64 20.01 14.44
CA VAL A 311 1.30 20.03 13.13
C VAL A 311 2.82 20.12 13.31
N PHE A 312 3.53 19.25 12.62
CA PHE A 312 4.99 19.14 12.69
C PHE A 312 5.61 19.24 11.30
N GLY A 313 6.82 19.79 11.21
CA GLY A 313 7.58 20.04 10.00
C GLY A 313 8.79 19.13 9.87
N PHE A 314 8.83 18.35 8.78
CA PHE A 314 10.04 17.67 8.34
C PHE A 314 10.74 18.53 7.27
N LYS A 315 11.92 19.06 7.62
CA LYS A 315 12.74 19.83 6.70
C LYS A 315 13.54 18.91 5.78
N TRP A 316 13.32 19.00 4.48
CA TRP A 316 14.14 18.27 3.52
C TRP A 316 15.58 18.83 3.56
N PRO A 317 16.60 17.98 3.76
CA PRO A 317 17.93 18.46 4.19
C PRO A 317 18.84 18.90 3.04
N VAL A 318 18.46 18.65 1.78
CA VAL A 318 19.30 18.89 0.61
C VAL A 318 18.52 19.67 -0.43
N ASP A 319 19.14 20.69 -1.00
CA ASP A 319 18.49 21.48 -2.05
C ASP A 319 18.32 20.67 -3.35
N ILE A 320 17.31 21.03 -4.12
CA ILE A 320 16.87 20.30 -5.30
C ILE A 320 16.78 21.23 -6.52
N ASP A 321 16.89 20.64 -7.70
CA ASP A 321 16.73 21.34 -8.96
C ASP A 321 15.25 21.62 -9.29
N ALA A 322 15.01 22.40 -10.34
CA ALA A 322 13.68 22.62 -10.84
C ALA A 322 13.06 21.32 -11.41
N GLY A 323 11.75 21.17 -11.23
CA GLY A 323 11.01 19.99 -11.68
C GLY A 323 9.73 19.73 -10.89
N ILE A 324 9.07 18.62 -11.22
CA ILE A 324 7.87 18.14 -10.53
C ILE A 324 8.28 16.97 -9.63
N TYR A 325 7.85 17.00 -8.38
CA TYR A 325 8.26 16.04 -7.35
C TYR A 325 7.07 15.59 -6.50
N TYR A 326 7.28 14.53 -5.72
CA TYR A 326 6.38 14.13 -4.64
C TYR A 326 7.18 13.37 -3.57
N PHE A 327 6.67 13.34 -2.35
CA PHE A 327 7.19 12.49 -1.28
C PHE A 327 6.40 11.19 -1.14
N ARG A 328 7.09 10.12 -0.77
CA ARG A 328 6.51 8.96 -0.07
C ARG A 328 7.16 8.83 1.30
N TYR A 329 6.38 8.55 2.34
CA TYR A 329 6.92 8.45 3.69
C TYR A 329 6.17 7.42 4.54
N GLN A 330 6.83 6.97 5.60
CA GLN A 330 6.24 6.13 6.63
C GLN A 330 6.93 6.33 7.99
N THR A 331 6.22 6.02 9.06
CA THR A 331 6.81 5.76 10.36
C THR A 331 7.27 4.32 10.45
N LEU A 332 8.46 4.16 10.99
CA LEU A 332 9.08 2.88 11.33
C LEU A 332 9.32 2.85 12.82
N ASN A 333 9.57 1.68 13.39
CA ASN A 333 10.03 1.65 14.78
C ASN A 333 11.44 2.23 14.85
N GLU A 334 11.81 2.78 16.01
CA GLU A 334 13.13 3.36 16.22
C GLU A 334 14.23 2.30 16.02
N ALA A 335 13.99 1.04 16.37
CA ALA A 335 14.95 -0.04 16.17
C ALA A 335 15.23 -0.34 14.69
N ASP A 336 14.25 -0.12 13.81
CA ASP A 336 14.36 -0.47 12.40
C ASP A 336 15.40 0.41 11.69
N THR A 337 15.99 -0.12 10.62
CA THR A 337 16.78 0.69 9.70
C THR A 337 15.90 0.94 8.49
N PRO A 338 15.61 2.21 8.11
CA PRO A 338 14.93 2.50 6.87
C PRO A 338 15.70 1.85 5.72
N GLN A 339 15.13 0.81 5.12
CA GLN A 339 15.74 0.21 3.95
C GLN A 339 15.70 1.25 2.84
N LYS A 340 16.87 1.65 2.31
CA LYS A 340 16.92 2.49 1.13
C LYS A 340 16.37 1.66 -0.03
N PRO A 341 15.19 2.00 -0.53
CA PRO A 341 14.47 1.16 -1.48
C PRO A 341 14.98 1.38 -2.90
N ASP A 342 14.75 0.39 -3.76
CA ASP A 342 14.99 0.50 -5.20
C ASP A 342 13.87 1.33 -5.83
N ALA A 343 14.21 2.26 -6.73
CA ALA A 343 13.21 3.07 -7.45
C ALA A 343 12.19 2.22 -8.21
N SER A 344 12.55 0.99 -8.60
CA SER A 344 11.70 0.04 -9.33
C SER A 344 10.77 -0.82 -8.47
N ASP A 345 10.92 -0.80 -7.13
CA ASP A 345 10.13 -1.65 -6.21
C ASP A 345 8.71 -1.12 -5.95
N SER A 346 7.87 -1.16 -6.98
CA SER A 346 6.46 -0.69 -6.91
C SER A 346 5.67 -1.25 -5.73
N VAL A 347 5.91 -2.53 -5.36
CA VAL A 347 5.20 -3.20 -4.27
C VAL A 347 5.54 -2.60 -2.92
N PHE A 348 6.81 -2.28 -2.67
CA PHE A 348 7.20 -1.55 -1.46
C PHE A 348 6.56 -0.16 -1.43
N TRP A 349 6.62 0.55 -2.56
CA TRP A 349 6.21 1.94 -2.62
C TRP A 349 4.73 2.15 -2.37
N ASP A 350 3.87 1.25 -2.88
CA ASP A 350 2.42 1.40 -2.82
C ASP A 350 1.85 1.25 -1.41
N LYS A 351 2.67 0.77 -0.46
CA LYS A 351 2.34 0.73 0.97
C LYS A 351 2.59 2.06 1.69
N LEU A 352 3.37 2.97 1.11
CA LEU A 352 3.78 4.21 1.75
C LEU A 352 2.75 5.33 1.57
N VAL A 353 2.72 6.28 2.50
CA VAL A 353 1.91 7.49 2.34
C VAL A 353 2.49 8.33 1.22
N LYS A 354 1.78 8.39 0.09
CA LYS A 354 2.13 9.24 -1.07
C LYS A 354 1.49 10.61 -0.93
N THR A 355 2.30 11.65 -1.10
CA THR A 355 1.83 13.04 -1.11
C THR A 355 1.42 13.49 -2.53
N PRO A 356 0.62 14.58 -2.66
CA PRO A 356 0.37 15.21 -3.96
C PRO A 356 1.65 15.64 -4.67
N ASN A 357 1.58 15.95 -5.97
CA ASN A 357 2.76 16.50 -6.65
C ASN A 357 2.96 17.98 -6.26
N PHE A 358 4.22 18.41 -6.21
CA PHE A 358 4.61 19.82 -6.12
C PHE A 358 5.65 20.17 -7.19
N THR A 359 5.82 21.47 -7.45
CA THR A 359 6.72 21.97 -8.49
C THR A 359 7.78 22.90 -7.89
N ILE A 360 9.05 22.57 -8.06
CA ILE A 360 10.12 23.55 -7.89
C ILE A 360 10.24 24.32 -9.20
N GLU A 361 9.82 25.58 -9.18
CA GLU A 361 9.90 26.43 -10.36
C GLU A 361 11.36 26.75 -10.70
N LYS A 362 11.59 27.01 -11.97
CA LYS A 362 12.87 27.45 -12.50
C LYS A 362 12.90 28.97 -12.48
N ALA A 363 13.98 29.58 -11.99
CA ALA A 363 14.17 31.02 -12.22
C ALA A 363 14.24 31.37 -13.71
N THR A 364 13.75 32.55 -14.03
CA THR A 364 13.81 33.15 -15.36
C THR A 364 15.26 33.39 -15.75
N ASN A 365 15.67 32.98 -16.96
CA ASN A 365 17.01 33.25 -17.47
C ASN A 365 17.27 34.75 -17.55
N VAL A 366 18.49 35.16 -17.21
CA VAL A 366 18.98 36.48 -17.58
C VAL A 366 19.33 36.42 -19.06
N ASP A 367 18.83 37.34 -19.87
CA ASP A 367 19.24 37.52 -21.27
C ASP A 367 19.53 39.00 -21.50
N PHE A 368 20.39 39.33 -22.46
CA PHE A 368 20.69 40.71 -22.80
C PHE A 368 21.01 40.88 -24.28
N THR A 369 20.87 42.11 -24.76
CA THR A 369 21.39 42.56 -26.05
C THR A 369 22.46 43.62 -25.82
N ALA A 370 23.41 43.68 -26.74
CA ALA A 370 24.42 44.73 -26.79
C ALA A 370 24.30 45.46 -28.13
N LYS A 371 24.19 46.79 -28.07
CA LYS A 371 24.06 47.66 -29.23
C LYS A 371 25.23 48.63 -29.27
N TRP A 372 25.94 48.65 -30.40
CA TRP A 372 26.91 49.70 -30.70
C TRP A 372 26.21 51.07 -30.73
N VAL A 373 26.78 52.05 -30.03
CA VAL A 373 26.23 53.41 -29.95
C VAL A 373 27.06 54.39 -30.79
N ASN A 374 28.38 54.40 -30.61
CA ASN A 374 29.31 55.18 -31.42
C ASN A 374 30.73 54.62 -31.36
N ASP A 375 31.50 54.90 -32.42
CA ASP A 375 32.94 54.70 -32.47
C ASP A 375 33.68 55.82 -31.73
N GLU A 376 35.00 55.65 -31.56
CA GLU A 376 35.87 56.72 -31.10
C GLU A 376 35.81 57.93 -32.05
N SER A 377 35.76 59.14 -31.51
CA SER A 377 35.69 60.37 -32.31
C SER A 377 37.02 60.73 -32.99
N CYS A 378 38.15 60.31 -32.40
CA CYS A 378 39.51 60.56 -32.87
C CYS A 378 40.44 59.38 -32.48
N PHE A 379 41.63 59.32 -33.11
CA PHE A 379 42.65 58.32 -32.76
C PHE A 379 43.01 58.40 -31.27
N GLU A 380 42.90 57.27 -30.57
CA GLU A 380 43.18 57.13 -29.13
C GLU A 380 42.29 57.99 -28.21
N ALA A 381 41.15 58.46 -28.70
CA ALA A 381 40.22 59.25 -27.89
C ALA A 381 39.55 58.43 -26.78
N GLY A 382 39.39 57.11 -26.95
CA GLY A 382 38.81 56.21 -25.97
C GLY A 382 37.34 56.52 -25.66
N ASP A 383 36.59 57.18 -26.55
CA ASP A 383 35.22 57.65 -26.30
C ASP A 383 34.14 56.80 -27.01
N GLY A 384 34.51 55.60 -27.46
CA GLY A 384 33.56 54.61 -27.99
C GLY A 384 32.58 54.12 -26.92
N LYS A 385 31.37 53.73 -27.37
CA LYS A 385 30.26 53.33 -26.47
C LYS A 385 29.47 52.12 -26.97
N ILE A 386 29.11 51.27 -26.02
CA ILE A 386 28.21 50.13 -26.22
C ILE A 386 27.08 50.23 -25.20
N GLN A 387 25.83 50.14 -25.64
CA GLN A 387 24.66 50.05 -24.78
C GLN A 387 24.32 48.58 -24.53
N ILE A 388 24.09 48.21 -23.28
CA ILE A 388 23.56 46.92 -22.86
C ILE A 388 22.09 47.11 -22.49
N GLU A 389 21.24 46.20 -22.94
CA GLU A 389 19.85 46.08 -22.50
C GLU A 389 19.55 44.65 -22.07
N VAL A 390 19.23 44.46 -20.79
CA VAL A 390 18.74 43.20 -20.23
C VAL A 390 17.30 42.99 -20.69
N THR A 391 17.06 41.92 -21.42
CA THR A 391 15.78 41.60 -22.06
C THR A 391 14.96 40.57 -21.28
N SER A 392 15.61 39.81 -20.39
CA SER A 392 14.98 38.81 -19.54
C SER A 392 15.70 38.71 -18.20
N GLY A 393 14.99 38.28 -17.16
CA GLY A 393 15.50 38.06 -15.81
C GLY A 393 14.40 38.16 -14.77
N GLU A 394 14.69 37.76 -13.53
CA GLU A 394 13.75 37.87 -12.42
C GLU A 394 13.46 39.33 -12.05
N THR A 395 12.23 39.62 -11.63
CA THR A 395 11.83 40.97 -11.22
C THR A 395 12.55 41.37 -9.92
N GLY A 396 13.01 42.62 -9.84
CA GLY A 396 13.68 43.15 -8.65
C GLY A 396 15.17 42.81 -8.54
N ARG A 397 15.76 42.21 -9.58
CA ARG A 397 17.20 41.96 -9.67
C ARG A 397 17.99 43.22 -10.03
N SER A 398 19.24 43.26 -9.60
CA SER A 398 20.25 44.19 -10.13
C SER A 398 21.27 43.43 -10.97
N TYR A 399 21.92 44.12 -11.90
CA TYR A 399 22.76 43.49 -12.90
C TYR A 399 24.20 44.00 -12.85
N PHE A 400 25.09 43.16 -13.34
CA PHE A 400 26.51 43.43 -13.46
C PHE A 400 26.95 43.07 -14.87
N TYR A 401 27.89 43.85 -15.41
CA TYR A 401 28.56 43.51 -16.65
C TYR A 401 30.07 43.45 -16.44
N ILE A 402 30.73 42.62 -17.23
CA ILE A 402 32.19 42.51 -17.32
C ILE A 402 32.58 42.62 -18.79
N VAL A 403 33.68 43.32 -19.07
CA VAL A 403 34.13 43.60 -20.44
C VAL A 403 35.53 43.03 -20.63
N TYR A 404 35.69 42.25 -21.70
CA TYR A 404 36.99 41.78 -22.16
C TYR A 404 37.29 42.40 -23.52
N LYS A 405 38.52 42.89 -23.69
CA LYS A 405 39.04 43.26 -25.00
C LYS A 405 39.62 42.02 -25.66
N VAL A 406 39.33 41.85 -26.95
CA VAL A 406 39.73 40.69 -27.74
C VAL A 406 40.78 41.11 -28.75
N GLU A 407 41.95 40.48 -28.69
CA GLU A 407 43.05 40.69 -29.64
C GLU A 407 43.51 39.33 -30.18
N GLY A 408 43.01 38.98 -31.37
CA GLY A 408 43.17 37.64 -31.94
C GLY A 408 42.42 36.59 -31.11
N THR A 409 43.14 35.66 -30.50
CA THR A 409 42.57 34.62 -29.61
C THR A 409 42.68 34.96 -28.11
N THR A 410 43.24 36.12 -27.78
CA THR A 410 43.51 36.51 -26.38
C THR A 410 42.39 37.43 -25.87
N GLU A 411 41.81 37.09 -24.73
CA GLU A 411 40.85 37.93 -24.00
C GLU A 411 41.56 38.59 -22.81
N THR A 412 41.68 39.93 -22.82
CA THR A 412 42.22 40.71 -21.69
C THR A 412 41.08 41.42 -20.96
N LEU A 413 41.16 41.49 -19.64
CA LEU A 413 40.14 42.16 -18.83
C LEU A 413 40.22 43.68 -19.05
N GLU A 414 39.20 44.24 -19.70
CA GLU A 414 39.07 45.69 -19.92
C GLU A 414 38.38 46.35 -18.72
N ARG A 415 37.34 45.69 -18.20
CA ARG A 415 36.58 46.17 -17.04
C ARG A 415 36.05 45.00 -16.25
N ASP A 416 36.30 45.01 -14.94
CA ASP A 416 35.75 44.03 -14.00
C ASP A 416 34.25 44.26 -13.75
N TRP A 417 33.61 43.34 -13.04
CA TRP A 417 32.18 43.35 -12.72
C TRP A 417 31.73 44.71 -12.18
N THR A 418 31.01 45.43 -13.04
CA THR A 418 30.47 46.76 -12.74
C THR A 418 28.96 46.66 -12.62
N SER A 419 28.40 47.13 -11.50
CA SER A 419 26.96 47.12 -11.27
C SER A 419 26.26 48.22 -12.08
N PHE A 420 25.02 47.95 -12.45
CA PHE A 420 24.09 48.96 -12.96
C PHE A 420 22.67 48.67 -12.46
N SER A 421 21.85 49.72 -12.45
CA SER A 421 20.45 49.65 -12.03
C SER A 421 19.53 49.83 -13.24
N GLY A 422 18.35 49.22 -13.20
CA GLY A 422 17.42 49.15 -14.33
C GLY A 422 17.82 48.08 -15.35
N THR A 423 17.16 48.09 -16.50
CA THR A 423 17.37 47.13 -17.59
C THR A 423 18.39 47.60 -18.62
N THR A 424 18.85 48.86 -18.57
CA THR A 424 19.73 49.43 -19.59
C THR A 424 20.92 50.15 -18.97
N THR A 425 22.09 50.02 -19.58
CA THR A 425 23.29 50.80 -19.22
C THR A 425 24.15 51.08 -20.45
N VAL A 426 25.02 52.09 -20.36
CA VAL A 426 25.96 52.44 -21.42
C VAL A 426 27.38 52.27 -20.90
N ILE A 427 28.12 51.34 -21.51
CA ILE A 427 29.56 51.20 -21.35
C ILE A 427 30.22 52.27 -22.20
N SER A 428 30.80 53.28 -21.56
CA SER A 428 31.59 54.33 -22.22
C SER A 428 33.07 54.16 -21.93
N GLY A 429 33.91 54.91 -22.63
CA GLY A 429 35.36 54.91 -22.37
C GLY A 429 36.09 53.79 -23.09
N LEU A 430 35.53 53.26 -24.18
CA LEU A 430 36.11 52.12 -24.90
C LEU A 430 36.97 52.60 -26.06
N GLY A 431 38.17 52.01 -26.17
CA GLY A 431 39.05 52.21 -27.30
C GLY A 431 38.61 51.46 -28.57
N LYS A 432 39.31 51.65 -29.67
CA LYS A 432 39.17 50.76 -30.83
C LYS A 432 39.52 49.31 -30.46
N GLY A 433 38.61 48.38 -30.76
CA GLY A 433 38.85 46.95 -30.59
C GLY A 433 37.59 46.12 -30.71
N GLU A 434 37.77 44.81 -30.64
CA GLU A 434 36.67 43.86 -30.46
C GLU A 434 36.48 43.60 -28.97
N TYR A 435 35.22 43.50 -28.54
CA TYR A 435 34.88 43.35 -27.13
C TYR A 435 33.92 42.18 -26.92
N LYS A 436 34.13 41.46 -25.82
CA LYS A 436 33.23 40.43 -25.33
C LYS A 436 32.64 40.87 -24.00
N ILE A 437 31.32 40.85 -23.93
CA ILE A 437 30.55 41.27 -22.76
C ILE A 437 29.90 40.03 -22.16
N LYS A 438 29.96 39.93 -20.83
CA LYS A 438 29.08 39.02 -20.08
C LYS A 438 28.25 39.84 -19.11
N VAL A 439 27.00 39.43 -18.93
CA VAL A 439 26.08 40.02 -17.95
C VAL A 439 25.70 38.94 -16.94
N LYS A 440 25.53 39.33 -15.68
CA LYS A 440 24.92 38.49 -14.64
C LYS A 440 24.01 39.32 -13.75
N ASP A 441 23.11 38.67 -13.02
CA ASP A 441 22.36 39.31 -11.95
C ASP A 441 23.08 39.25 -10.58
N ASN A 442 22.42 39.77 -9.54
CA ASN A 442 22.92 39.81 -8.18
C ASN A 442 22.85 38.48 -7.41
N GLU A 443 22.24 37.43 -7.98
CA GLU A 443 22.37 36.04 -7.48
C GLU A 443 23.50 35.29 -8.18
N GLY A 444 24.17 35.93 -9.14
CA GLY A 444 25.23 35.31 -9.93
C GLY A 444 24.72 34.52 -11.13
N CYS A 445 23.45 34.69 -11.53
CA CYS A 445 22.90 34.08 -12.73
C CYS A 445 23.49 34.76 -13.96
N LEU A 446 24.34 34.04 -14.70
CA LEU A 446 24.94 34.50 -15.95
C LEU A 446 23.90 34.49 -17.05
N ALA A 447 23.93 35.53 -17.87
CA ALA A 447 23.14 35.58 -19.08
C ALA A 447 23.60 34.51 -20.09
N LYS A 448 22.65 33.88 -20.78
CA LYS A 448 22.93 32.73 -21.65
C LYS A 448 22.60 32.96 -23.11
#